data_AF-F8AJ55-F1
#
_entry.id   AF-F8AJ55-F1
#
_cell.length_a   1.000
_cell.length_b   1.000
_cell.length_c   1.000
_cell.angle_alpha   90.00
_cell.angle_beta   90.00
_cell.angle_gamma   90.00
#
_symmetry.space_group_name_H-M   'P 1'
#
loop_
_entity.id
_entity.type
_entity.pdbx_description
1 polymer ?
#
loop_
_entity_poly.entity_id
_entity_poly.type
_entity_poly.pdbx_seq_one_letter_code
_entity_poly.pdbx_strand_id
1 'polypeptide(L)'
;MTLFSFRPDKRKIKKMLEENKVNEVIEKAVKDKKILDILFELLDDENPGTAGDAILVLTTIISEKPEVIGKVLTEEKALRVLKLISARNPYVREGAMVFTMNAIRKYRPVYEGMRDKIVAEIGKLLEEGDKNQRGFAILLAKELKLGELKDKVEALVDVKDKVMLPFEGYKWVPLGQIAEKALKEL
;
A
#
# COMPACT_ATOMS: atom_id res chain seq x y z
N MET A 1 -17.72 20.72 -31.00
CA MET A 1 -16.80 19.58 -31.24
C MET A 1 -16.74 18.75 -29.98
N THR A 2 -17.41 17.61 -29.99
CA THR A 2 -17.43 16.69 -28.85
C THR A 2 -16.07 15.99 -28.80
N LEU A 3 -15.23 16.36 -27.83
CA LEU A 3 -13.98 15.65 -27.55
C LEU A 3 -14.35 14.25 -27.05
N PHE A 4 -14.30 13.25 -27.93
CA PHE A 4 -14.36 11.86 -27.52
C PHE A 4 -13.18 11.59 -26.58
N SER A 5 -13.44 11.58 -25.28
CA SER A 5 -12.43 11.21 -24.30
C SER A 5 -12.15 9.72 -24.44
N PHE A 6 -11.13 9.35 -25.24
CA PHE A 6 -10.70 7.98 -25.38
C PHE A 6 -10.23 7.47 -24.01
N ARG A 7 -11.03 6.63 -23.35
CA ARG A 7 -10.64 5.92 -22.13
C ARG A 7 -10.03 4.59 -22.60
N PRO A 8 -8.79 4.25 -22.20
CA PRO A 8 -8.25 2.92 -22.45
C PRO A 8 -9.22 1.87 -21.90
N ASP A 9 -9.39 0.76 -22.63
CA ASP A 9 -10.28 -0.30 -22.20
C ASP A 9 -9.68 -1.03 -20.98
N LYS A 10 -10.39 -1.00 -19.85
CA LYS A 10 -10.02 -1.74 -18.63
C LYS A 10 -9.77 -3.23 -18.94
N ARG A 11 -10.56 -3.83 -19.82
CA ARG A 11 -10.40 -5.24 -20.23
C ARG A 11 -9.08 -5.47 -20.96
N LYS A 12 -8.63 -4.50 -21.76
CA LYS A 12 -7.35 -4.59 -22.47
C LYS A 12 -6.19 -4.56 -21.48
N ILE A 13 -6.20 -3.63 -20.52
CA ILE A 13 -5.14 -3.55 -19.51
C ILE A 13 -5.13 -4.81 -18.64
N LYS A 14 -6.30 -5.29 -18.19
CA LYS A 14 -6.43 -6.56 -17.47
C LYS A 14 -5.84 -7.73 -18.25
N LYS A 15 -6.23 -7.91 -19.51
CA LYS A 15 -5.71 -8.96 -20.38
C LYS A 15 -4.19 -8.88 -20.56
N MET A 16 -3.63 -7.68 -20.64
CA MET A 16 -2.17 -7.52 -20.72
C MET A 16 -1.46 -8.00 -19.45
N LEU A 17 -2.02 -7.74 -18.26
CA LEU A 17 -1.48 -8.26 -16.99
C LEU A 17 -1.56 -9.79 -16.98
N GLU A 18 -2.71 -10.36 -17.34
CA GLU A 18 -2.92 -11.82 -17.41
C GLU A 18 -1.97 -12.51 -18.44
N GLU A 19 -1.55 -11.80 -19.48
CA GLU A 19 -0.57 -12.25 -20.48
C GLU A 19 0.90 -11.98 -20.06
N ASN A 20 1.16 -11.61 -18.80
CA ASN A 20 2.49 -11.27 -18.26
C ASN A 20 3.18 -10.08 -18.96
N LYS A 21 2.43 -9.16 -19.58
CA LYS A 21 2.96 -7.96 -20.25
C LYS A 21 3.16 -6.78 -19.30
N VAL A 22 3.63 -7.05 -18.07
CA VAL A 22 3.76 -6.08 -16.97
C VAL A 22 4.62 -4.87 -17.38
N ASN A 23 5.77 -5.10 -18.02
CA ASN A 23 6.66 -4.02 -18.48
C ASN A 23 5.98 -3.11 -19.51
N GLU A 24 5.20 -3.68 -20.44
CA GLU A 24 4.46 -2.91 -21.43
C GLU A 24 3.37 -2.07 -20.74
N VAL A 25 2.71 -2.61 -19.72
CA VAL A 25 1.73 -1.84 -18.92
C VAL A 25 2.40 -0.70 -18.17
N ILE A 26 3.58 -0.90 -17.57
CA ILE A 26 4.37 0.16 -16.92
C ILE A 26 4.69 1.29 -17.91
N GLU A 27 5.24 0.94 -19.08
CA GLU A 27 5.62 1.93 -20.10
C GLU A 27 4.43 2.78 -20.57
N LYS A 28 3.25 2.17 -20.70
CA LYS A 28 2.02 2.89 -21.06
C LYS A 28 1.49 3.72 -19.89
N ALA A 29 1.49 3.18 -18.67
CA ALA A 29 0.97 3.84 -17.48
C ALA A 29 1.76 5.10 -17.10
N VAL A 30 3.08 5.11 -17.33
CA VAL A 30 3.93 6.30 -17.14
C VAL A 30 3.54 7.45 -18.08
N LYS A 31 2.95 7.14 -19.24
CA LYS A 31 2.59 8.11 -20.27
C LYS A 31 1.10 8.51 -20.23
N ASP A 32 0.24 7.68 -19.64
CA ASP A 32 -1.21 7.88 -19.63
C ASP A 32 -1.82 7.74 -18.23
N LYS A 33 -2.29 8.87 -17.70
CA LYS A 33 -3.01 8.95 -16.42
C LYS A 33 -4.21 8.00 -16.35
N LYS A 34 -4.92 7.79 -17.46
CA LYS A 34 -6.11 6.94 -17.47
C LYS A 34 -5.77 5.48 -17.24
N ILE A 35 -4.57 5.04 -17.64
CA ILE A 35 -4.09 3.68 -17.36
C ILE A 35 -3.76 3.54 -15.88
N LEU A 36 -3.18 4.57 -15.24
CA LEU A 36 -3.00 4.57 -13.79
C LEU A 36 -4.34 4.48 -13.05
N ASP A 37 -5.34 5.24 -13.49
CA ASP A 37 -6.69 5.16 -12.91
C ASP A 37 -7.27 3.73 -13.04
N ILE A 38 -7.11 3.10 -14.21
CA ILE A 38 -7.51 1.70 -14.42
C ILE A 38 -6.74 0.74 -13.51
N LEU A 39 -5.44 0.94 -13.29
CA LEU A 39 -4.65 0.10 -12.38
C LEU A 39 -5.17 0.19 -10.94
N PHE A 40 -5.54 1.39 -10.46
CA PHE A 40 -6.20 1.53 -9.17
C PHE A 40 -7.57 0.84 -9.12
N GLU A 41 -8.33 0.84 -10.21
CA GLU A 41 -9.60 0.11 -10.32
C GLU A 41 -9.45 -1.41 -10.43
N LEU A 42 -8.29 -1.91 -10.84
CA LEU A 42 -7.98 -3.34 -10.92
C LEU A 42 -7.50 -3.90 -9.58
N LEU A 43 -7.23 -3.05 -8.59
CA LEU A 43 -6.96 -3.49 -7.23
C LEU A 43 -8.15 -4.19 -6.56
N ASP A 44 -9.37 -3.88 -7.03
CA ASP A 44 -10.61 -4.49 -6.56
C ASP A 44 -11.04 -5.69 -7.43
N ASP A 45 -10.16 -6.22 -8.28
CA ASP A 45 -10.48 -7.36 -9.14
C ASP A 45 -10.65 -8.64 -8.31
N GLU A 46 -11.65 -9.45 -8.65
CA GLU A 46 -11.90 -10.73 -7.99
C GLU A 46 -10.75 -11.73 -8.18
N ASN A 47 -9.99 -11.59 -9.28
CA ASN A 47 -8.79 -12.39 -9.51
C ASN A 47 -7.60 -11.77 -8.75
N PRO A 48 -7.08 -12.45 -7.70
CA PRO A 48 -5.96 -11.93 -6.93
C PRO A 48 -4.66 -11.83 -7.74
N GLY A 49 -4.52 -12.60 -8.84
CA GLY A 49 -3.39 -12.45 -9.76
C GLY A 49 -3.41 -11.09 -10.45
N THR A 50 -4.56 -10.71 -11.01
CA THR A 50 -4.74 -9.39 -11.64
C THR A 50 -4.55 -8.24 -10.66
N ALA A 51 -5.15 -8.32 -9.47
CA ALA A 51 -4.97 -7.30 -8.43
C ALA A 51 -3.49 -7.20 -7.98
N GLY A 52 -2.83 -8.36 -7.86
CA GLY A 52 -1.41 -8.48 -7.54
C GLY A 52 -0.50 -7.82 -8.58
N ASP A 53 -0.74 -8.09 -9.86
CA ASP A 53 0.04 -7.48 -10.95
C ASP A 53 -0.25 -5.99 -11.07
N ALA A 54 -1.49 -5.56 -10.85
CA ALA A 54 -1.83 -4.15 -10.82
C ALA A 54 -1.09 -3.40 -9.70
N ILE A 55 -1.06 -3.95 -8.47
CA ILE A 55 -0.32 -3.32 -7.37
C ILE A 55 1.20 -3.39 -7.58
N LEU A 56 1.71 -4.45 -8.21
CA LEU A 56 3.12 -4.54 -8.60
C LEU A 56 3.48 -3.39 -9.55
N VAL A 57 2.71 -3.19 -10.62
CA VAL A 57 2.92 -2.08 -11.57
C VAL A 57 2.92 -0.73 -10.85
N LEU A 58 1.93 -0.48 -10.00
CA LEU A 58 1.84 0.77 -9.23
C LEU A 58 3.04 0.93 -8.29
N THR A 59 3.51 -0.15 -7.67
CA THR A 59 4.67 -0.17 -6.77
C THR A 59 5.97 0.12 -7.52
N THR A 60 6.15 -0.43 -8.71
CA THR A 60 7.31 -0.13 -9.56
C THR A 60 7.31 1.35 -9.97
N ILE A 61 6.16 1.87 -10.41
CA ILE A 61 6.05 3.27 -10.84
C ILE A 61 6.29 4.23 -9.67
N ILE A 62 5.71 4.00 -8.48
CA ILE A 62 5.96 4.91 -7.34
C ILE A 62 7.41 4.89 -6.86
N SER A 63 8.11 3.77 -7.07
CA SER A 63 9.52 3.62 -6.68
C SER A 63 10.45 4.32 -7.68
N GLU A 64 10.20 4.17 -8.98
CA GLU A 64 11.08 4.67 -10.05
C GLU A 64 10.72 6.08 -10.54
N LYS A 65 9.42 6.38 -10.63
CA LYS A 65 8.87 7.62 -11.21
C LYS A 65 7.74 8.17 -10.33
N PRO A 66 8.05 8.51 -9.07
CA PRO A 66 7.04 8.88 -8.09
C PRO A 66 6.10 9.98 -8.60
N GLU A 67 6.63 11.01 -9.25
CA GLU A 67 5.88 12.15 -9.80
C GLU A 67 4.71 11.75 -10.72
N VAL A 68 4.76 10.57 -11.34
CA VAL A 68 3.66 10.00 -12.13
C VAL A 68 2.48 9.64 -11.23
N ILE A 69 2.75 8.94 -10.12
CA ILE A 69 1.73 8.56 -9.14
C ILE A 69 1.20 9.78 -8.39
N GLY A 70 2.06 10.74 -8.05
CA GLY A 70 1.64 11.98 -7.37
C GLY A 70 0.54 12.76 -8.10
N LYS A 71 0.47 12.68 -9.44
CA LYS A 71 -0.58 13.34 -10.26
C LYS A 71 -1.96 12.69 -10.17
N VAL A 72 -2.04 11.49 -9.61
CA VAL A 72 -3.25 10.67 -9.60
C VAL A 72 -3.62 10.14 -8.23
N LEU A 73 -2.70 10.17 -7.27
CA LEU A 73 -2.88 9.65 -5.92
C LEU A 73 -3.79 10.58 -5.12
N THR A 74 -5.05 10.20 -5.01
CA THR A 74 -6.05 10.86 -4.16
C THR A 74 -6.14 10.16 -2.82
N GLU A 75 -6.83 10.79 -1.86
CA GLU A 75 -7.09 10.18 -0.57
C GLU A 75 -7.83 8.84 -0.70
N GLU A 76 -8.83 8.77 -1.58
CA GLU A 76 -9.59 7.56 -1.82
C GLU A 76 -8.70 6.40 -2.32
N LYS A 77 -7.79 6.69 -3.25
CA LYS A 77 -6.86 5.68 -3.80
C LYS A 77 -5.83 5.24 -2.79
N ALA A 78 -5.27 6.16 -2.01
CA ALA A 78 -4.34 5.85 -0.95
C ALA A 78 -5.01 4.96 0.13
N LEU A 79 -6.24 5.28 0.53
CA LEU A 79 -7.01 4.47 1.46
C LEU A 79 -7.36 3.09 0.87
N ARG A 80 -7.68 3.03 -0.43
CA ARG A 80 -7.93 1.76 -1.12
C ARG A 80 -6.73 0.83 -1.04
N VAL A 81 -5.54 1.33 -1.34
CA VAL A 81 -4.31 0.51 -1.22
C VAL A 81 -4.03 0.11 0.22
N LEU A 82 -4.23 1.00 1.19
CA LEU A 82 -4.05 0.68 2.60
C LEU A 82 -4.91 -0.52 3.03
N LYS A 83 -6.18 -0.57 2.61
CA LYS A 83 -7.09 -1.68 2.94
C LYS A 83 -6.62 -3.03 2.43
N LEU A 84 -5.87 -3.06 1.32
CA LEU A 84 -5.32 -4.30 0.74
C LEU A 84 -4.22 -4.92 1.59
N ILE A 85 -3.70 -4.24 2.62
CA ILE A 85 -2.81 -4.86 3.61
C ILE A 85 -3.51 -6.00 4.35
N SER A 86 -4.84 -5.94 4.46
CA SER A 86 -5.65 -7.02 5.04
C SER A 86 -6.00 -8.13 4.04
N ALA A 87 -5.54 -8.06 2.79
CA ALA A 87 -5.84 -9.07 1.78
C ALA A 87 -5.31 -10.45 2.20
N ARG A 88 -6.11 -11.49 1.94
CA ARG A 88 -5.72 -12.88 2.19
C ARG A 88 -4.57 -13.35 1.30
N ASN A 89 -4.52 -12.82 0.08
CA ASN A 89 -3.48 -13.19 -0.88
C ASN A 89 -2.16 -12.46 -0.51
N PRO A 90 -1.05 -13.19 -0.26
CA PRO A 90 0.22 -12.58 0.12
C PRO A 90 0.80 -11.63 -0.93
N TYR A 91 0.65 -11.94 -2.21
CA TYR A 91 1.19 -11.11 -3.30
C TYR A 91 0.52 -9.72 -3.34
N VAL A 92 -0.81 -9.69 -3.22
CA VAL A 92 -1.57 -8.43 -3.11
C VAL A 92 -1.18 -7.67 -1.85
N ARG A 93 -1.12 -8.37 -0.71
CA ARG A 93 -0.83 -7.78 0.59
C ARG A 93 0.56 -7.16 0.65
N GLU A 94 1.59 -7.88 0.22
CA GLU A 94 2.97 -7.40 0.24
C GLU A 94 3.16 -6.24 -0.73
N GLY A 95 2.57 -6.30 -1.93
CA GLY A 95 2.53 -5.17 -2.85
C GLY A 95 1.89 -3.93 -2.22
N ALA A 96 0.76 -4.10 -1.53
CA ALA A 96 0.09 -3.02 -0.82
C ALA A 96 0.95 -2.43 0.31
N MET A 97 1.68 -3.26 1.07
CA MET A 97 2.61 -2.79 2.09
C MET A 97 3.72 -1.93 1.46
N VAL A 98 4.37 -2.43 0.40
CA VAL A 98 5.47 -1.71 -0.25
C VAL A 98 4.99 -0.41 -0.89
N PHE A 99 3.87 -0.44 -1.60
CA PHE A 99 3.27 0.77 -2.16
C PHE A 99 2.95 1.79 -1.06
N THR A 100 2.26 1.37 0.00
CA THR A 100 1.80 2.27 1.08
C THR A 100 2.98 2.96 1.76
N MET A 101 4.04 2.23 2.09
CA MET A 101 5.23 2.81 2.71
C MET A 101 5.92 3.82 1.79
N ASN A 102 6.04 3.51 0.50
CA ASN A 102 6.57 4.47 -0.49
C ASN A 102 5.69 5.71 -0.62
N ALA A 103 4.38 5.53 -0.67
CA ALA A 103 3.42 6.60 -0.81
C ALA A 103 3.40 7.52 0.40
N ILE A 104 3.46 7.00 1.63
CA ILE A 104 3.54 7.83 2.84
C ILE A 104 4.81 8.67 2.84
N ARG A 105 5.96 8.07 2.52
CA ARG A 105 7.25 8.79 2.53
C ARG A 105 7.33 9.91 1.50
N LYS A 106 6.64 9.76 0.37
CA LYS A 106 6.69 10.72 -0.75
C LYS A 106 5.51 11.70 -0.79
N TYR A 107 4.36 11.27 -0.28
CA TYR A 107 3.06 11.96 -0.37
C TYR A 107 2.36 12.05 0.99
N ARG A 108 3.13 12.22 2.07
CA ARG A 108 2.63 12.36 3.44
C ARG A 108 1.39 13.26 3.57
N PRO A 109 1.29 14.44 2.92
CA PRO A 109 0.09 15.29 3.05
C PRO A 109 -1.22 14.61 2.64
N VAL A 110 -1.19 13.65 1.70
CA VAL A 110 -2.38 12.88 1.30
C VAL A 110 -2.88 12.02 2.46
N TYR A 111 -1.97 11.44 3.23
CA TYR A 111 -2.30 10.58 4.38
C TYR A 111 -2.71 11.40 5.60
N GLU A 112 -2.09 12.56 5.80
CA GLU A 112 -2.47 13.49 6.88
C GLU A 112 -3.88 14.07 6.69
N GLY A 113 -4.30 14.33 5.45
CA GLY A 113 -5.67 14.78 5.13
C GLY A 113 -6.79 13.80 5.52
N MET A 114 -6.44 12.53 5.77
CA MET A 114 -7.39 11.47 6.15
C MET A 114 -7.01 10.78 7.45
N ARG A 115 -6.32 11.49 8.37
CA ARG A 115 -5.75 10.95 9.61
C ARG A 115 -6.69 10.01 10.36
N ASP A 116 -7.95 10.40 10.57
CA ASP A 116 -8.92 9.59 11.33
C ASP A 116 -9.17 8.22 10.68
N LYS A 117 -9.28 8.18 9.34
CA LYS A 117 -9.46 6.93 8.59
C LYS A 117 -8.21 6.06 8.69
N ILE A 118 -7.03 6.67 8.62
CA ILE A 118 -5.75 5.96 8.74
C ILE A 118 -5.57 5.38 10.14
N VAL A 119 -5.86 6.15 11.19
CA VAL A 119 -5.83 5.69 12.59
C VAL A 119 -6.77 4.51 12.78
N ALA A 120 -8.00 4.58 12.24
CA ALA A 120 -8.95 3.47 12.31
C ALA A 120 -8.43 2.19 11.63
N GLU A 121 -7.94 2.30 10.38
CA GLU A 121 -7.44 1.14 9.63
C GLU A 121 -6.17 0.55 10.25
N ILE A 122 -5.21 1.37 10.67
CA ILE A 122 -3.98 0.89 11.33
C ILE A 122 -4.31 0.30 12.71
N GLY A 123 -5.23 0.92 13.47
CA GLY A 123 -5.70 0.38 14.74
C GLY A 123 -6.28 -1.03 14.58
N LYS A 124 -7.10 -1.24 13.54
CA LYS A 124 -7.63 -2.55 13.20
C LYS A 124 -6.53 -3.56 12.87
N LEU A 125 -5.51 -3.16 12.09
CA LEU A 125 -4.38 -4.04 11.79
C LEU A 125 -3.57 -4.43 13.03
N LEU A 126 -3.42 -3.51 14.00
CA LEU A 126 -2.74 -3.78 15.27
C LEU A 126 -3.51 -4.82 16.12
N GLU A 127 -4.84 -4.79 16.09
CA GLU A 127 -5.69 -5.67 16.89
C GLU A 127 -5.95 -7.02 16.23
N GLU A 128 -6.29 -7.02 14.94
CA GLU A 128 -6.82 -8.19 14.24
C GLU A 128 -5.81 -8.81 13.25
N GLY A 129 -4.79 -8.06 12.85
CA GLY A 129 -3.82 -8.51 11.86
C GLY A 129 -2.96 -9.67 12.35
N ASP A 130 -2.40 -10.43 11.40
CA ASP A 130 -1.33 -11.37 11.69
C ASP A 130 -0.05 -10.63 12.14
N LYS A 131 0.95 -11.38 12.63
CA LYS A 131 2.21 -10.79 13.12
C LYS A 131 2.91 -9.86 12.11
N ASN A 132 2.84 -10.15 10.81
CA ASN A 132 3.46 -9.31 9.78
C ASN A 132 2.63 -8.05 9.54
N GLN A 133 1.30 -8.17 9.51
CA GLN A 133 0.39 -7.04 9.41
C GLN A 133 0.52 -6.09 10.61
N ARG A 134 0.56 -6.63 11.84
CA ARG A 134 0.82 -5.85 13.06
C ARG A 134 2.20 -5.18 13.01
N GLY A 135 3.23 -5.90 12.62
CA GLY A 135 4.58 -5.35 12.46
C GLY A 135 4.61 -4.19 11.49
N PHE A 136 3.92 -4.31 10.36
CA PHE A 136 3.79 -3.23 9.41
C PHE A 136 2.97 -2.05 9.95
N ALA A 137 1.86 -2.33 10.64
CA ALA A 137 1.01 -1.30 11.25
C ALA A 137 1.77 -0.44 12.27
N ILE A 138 2.65 -1.04 13.08
CA ILE A 138 3.55 -0.31 13.98
C ILE A 138 4.46 0.65 13.19
N LEU A 139 5.03 0.20 12.07
CA LEU A 139 5.88 1.05 11.23
C LEU A 139 5.09 2.21 10.62
N LEU A 140 3.85 1.97 10.18
CA LEU A 140 2.99 3.02 9.66
C LEU A 140 2.62 4.05 10.74
N ALA A 141 2.27 3.59 11.94
CA ALA A 141 1.96 4.45 13.07
C ALA A 141 3.15 5.36 13.39
N LYS A 142 4.35 4.78 13.47
CA LYS A 142 5.61 5.53 13.67
C LYS A 142 5.84 6.55 12.57
N GLU A 143 5.80 6.11 11.30
CA GLU A 143 6.10 6.98 10.16
C GLU A 143 5.15 8.19 10.13
N LEU A 144 3.86 7.98 10.41
CA LEU A 144 2.84 9.04 10.44
C LEU A 144 2.69 9.76 11.79
N LYS A 145 3.48 9.40 12.80
CA LYS A 145 3.41 9.95 14.17
C LYS A 145 1.98 9.87 14.75
N LEU A 146 1.41 8.68 14.73
CA LEU A 146 0.04 8.39 15.19
C LEU A 146 0.02 8.10 16.69
N GLY A 147 0.20 9.14 17.52
CA GLY A 147 0.16 9.02 18.98
C GLY A 147 -1.14 8.43 19.53
N GLU A 148 -2.24 8.52 18.77
CA GLU A 148 -3.54 7.91 19.07
C GLU A 148 -3.48 6.39 19.17
N LEU A 149 -2.47 5.76 18.57
CA LEU A 149 -2.28 4.31 18.55
C LEU A 149 -1.26 3.81 19.58
N LYS A 150 -0.72 4.70 20.43
CA LYS A 150 0.35 4.39 21.37
C LYS A 150 0.02 3.20 22.26
N ASP A 151 -1.16 3.18 22.88
CA ASP A 151 -1.59 2.10 23.79
C ASP A 151 -1.66 0.74 23.06
N LYS A 152 -2.14 0.74 21.80
CA LYS A 152 -2.20 -0.48 20.97
C LYS A 152 -0.80 -0.98 20.58
N VAL A 153 0.15 -0.08 20.36
CA VAL A 153 1.55 -0.44 20.08
C VAL A 153 2.24 -0.94 21.36
N GLU A 154 1.99 -0.32 22.50
CA GLU A 154 2.54 -0.72 23.80
C GLU A 154 2.13 -2.14 24.20
N ALA A 155 0.88 -2.52 23.93
CA ALA A 155 0.40 -3.88 24.15
C ALA A 155 1.18 -4.98 23.37
N LEU A 156 2.00 -4.61 22.38
CA LEU A 156 2.78 -5.54 21.56
C LEU A 156 4.25 -5.66 21.99
N VAL A 157 4.73 -4.87 22.97
CA VAL A 157 6.15 -4.83 23.38
C VAL A 157 6.68 -6.18 23.84
N ASP A 158 5.87 -6.98 24.53
CA ASP A 158 6.29 -8.30 25.02
C ASP A 158 6.15 -9.43 23.99
N VAL A 159 5.69 -9.14 22.77
CA VAL A 159 5.44 -10.15 21.74
C VAL A 159 6.75 -10.59 21.07
N LYS A 160 7.10 -11.87 21.26
CA LYS A 160 8.35 -12.48 20.76
C LYS A 160 8.26 -13.01 19.33
N ASP A 161 7.07 -13.01 18.73
CA ASP A 161 6.86 -13.51 17.37
C ASP A 161 7.74 -12.76 16.37
N LYS A 162 8.49 -13.52 15.57
CA LYS A 162 9.32 -12.95 14.51
C LYS A 162 8.46 -12.63 13.30
N VAL A 163 8.57 -11.39 12.84
CA VAL A 163 7.95 -10.90 11.62
C VAL A 163 8.89 -11.00 10.43
N MET A 164 8.31 -11.05 9.24
CA MET A 164 9.01 -10.95 7.98
C MET A 164 8.29 -9.91 7.13
N LEU A 165 8.84 -8.71 7.08
CA LEU A 165 8.29 -7.62 6.27
C LEU A 165 9.10 -7.48 4.96
N PRO A 166 8.50 -6.95 3.88
CA PRO A 166 9.18 -6.76 2.60
C PRO A 166 10.15 -5.56 2.60
N PHE A 167 10.59 -5.11 3.78
CA PHE A 167 11.49 -3.96 3.95
C PHE A 167 12.85 -4.41 4.49
N GLU A 168 13.89 -3.71 4.07
CA GLU A 168 15.24 -3.92 4.57
C GLU A 168 15.29 -3.74 6.10
N GLY A 169 15.99 -4.65 6.78
CA GLY A 169 16.15 -4.63 8.24
C GLY A 169 15.00 -5.24 9.05
N TYR A 170 13.93 -5.74 8.42
CA TYR A 170 12.74 -6.30 9.11
C TYR A 170 12.47 -7.78 8.79
N LYS A 171 13.53 -8.54 8.50
CA LYS A 171 13.45 -10.00 8.35
C LYS A 171 13.83 -10.67 9.67
N TRP A 172 12.94 -11.52 10.19
CA TRP A 172 13.15 -12.30 11.42
C TRP A 172 13.31 -11.45 12.69
N VAL A 173 12.71 -10.26 12.71
CA VAL A 173 12.77 -9.34 13.85
C VAL A 173 11.57 -9.59 14.77
N PRO A 174 11.75 -9.68 16.11
CA PRO A 174 10.62 -9.78 17.04
C PRO A 174 9.68 -8.58 16.94
N LEU A 175 8.37 -8.82 16.94
CA LEU A 175 7.35 -7.78 16.88
C LEU A 175 7.51 -6.75 18.01
N GLY A 176 7.76 -7.22 19.23
CA GLY A 176 7.99 -6.37 20.39
C GLY A 176 9.18 -5.42 20.24
N GLN A 177 10.26 -5.87 19.60
CA GLN A 177 11.41 -5.00 19.31
C GLN A 177 11.05 -3.87 18.34
N ILE A 178 10.12 -4.12 17.40
CA ILE A 178 9.62 -3.09 16.48
C ILE A 178 8.75 -2.10 17.27
N ALA A 179 7.88 -2.60 18.16
CA ALA A 179 7.03 -1.79 19.04
C ALA A 179 7.87 -0.85 19.93
N GLU A 180 8.86 -1.38 20.66
CA GLU A 180 9.75 -0.59 21.52
C GLU A 180 10.46 0.55 20.79
N LYS A 181 10.91 0.28 19.56
CA LYS A 181 11.56 1.30 18.73
C LYS A 181 10.56 2.36 18.27
N ALA A 182 9.35 1.95 17.89
CA ALA A 182 8.31 2.86 17.44
C ALA A 182 7.82 3.80 18.56
N LEU A 183 7.63 3.30 19.78
CA LEU A 183 7.13 4.08 20.93
C LEU A 183 8.00 5.29 21.29
N LYS A 184 9.29 5.29 20.93
CA LYS A 184 10.20 6.43 21.15
C LYS A 184 9.92 7.62 20.22
N GLU A 185 9.17 7.38 19.15
CA GLU A 185 8.92 8.34 18.06
C GLU A 185 7.42 8.61 17.84
N LEU A 186 6.55 7.98 18.65
CA LEU A 186 5.10 8.14 18.67
C LEU A 186 4.63 9.21 19.65
#